data_AF-A0A0L0D3I8-F1
#
_entry.id   AF-A0A0L0D3I8-F1
#
_cell.length_a   1.000
_cell.length_b   1.000
_cell.length_c   1.000
_cell.angle_alpha   90.00
_cell.angle_beta   90.00
_cell.angle_gamma   90.00
#
_symmetry.space_group_name_H-M   'P 1'
#
loop_
_entity.id
_entity.type
_entity.pdbx_description
1 polymer ?
#
loop_
_entity_poly.entity_id
_entity_poly.type
_entity_poly.pdbx_seq_one_letter_code
_entity_poly.pdbx_strand_id
1 'polypeptide(L)'
;MELSKGKVIIEKDINEHTIDDEVFMFEPSIDDVYDKNTNLRFIFHNTFITSEEEIAISEFRKYCKSRCLKINKIYFENECLRYLYSAQFDFSKAMELIKSNYEFRLSSILPIKEKDVIFYINKGVMYWHGRDKKCRPILIINLFKVELLSMMIYLIIFFLV
;
A
#
# COMPACT_ATOMS: atom_id res chain seq x y z
N MET A 1 -11.41 17.01 20.69
CA MET A 1 -10.45 16.88 21.80
C MET A 1 -9.09 17.08 21.17
N GLU A 2 -8.39 18.18 21.46
CA GLU A 2 -7.08 18.45 20.84
C GLU A 2 -6.05 17.45 21.37
N LEU A 3 -5.76 16.42 20.58
CA LEU A 3 -4.70 15.46 20.86
C LEU A 3 -3.42 15.98 20.21
N SER A 4 -2.53 16.57 21.01
CA SER A 4 -1.19 16.98 20.55
C SER A 4 -0.15 15.95 21.00
N LYS A 5 0.50 15.33 20.00
CA LYS A 5 1.78 14.63 20.16
C LYS A 5 2.69 15.17 19.05
N GLY A 6 3.53 16.16 19.38
CA GLY A 6 4.41 16.82 18.40
C GLY A 6 3.77 17.98 17.62
N LYS A 7 4.36 18.33 16.46
CA LYS A 7 4.06 19.52 15.62
C LYS A 7 2.74 19.46 14.83
N VAL A 8 1.96 18.38 14.95
CA VAL A 8 0.73 18.19 14.18
C VAL A 8 -0.48 18.21 15.12
N ILE A 9 -1.50 18.98 14.76
CA ILE A 9 -2.76 19.13 15.51
C ILE A 9 -3.87 18.54 14.64
N ILE A 10 -4.60 17.56 15.17
CA ILE A 10 -5.79 17.02 14.51
C ILE A 10 -6.98 17.88 14.96
N GLU A 11 -7.50 18.70 14.05
CA GLU A 11 -8.63 19.59 14.36
C GLU A 11 -9.97 18.84 14.34
N LYS A 12 -10.18 17.99 13.34
CA LYS A 12 -11.39 17.16 13.17
C LYS A 12 -11.17 16.04 12.17
N ASP A 13 -11.91 14.95 12.35
CA ASP A 13 -12.05 13.91 11.34
C ASP A 13 -12.82 14.42 10.12
N ILE A 14 -12.42 13.94 8.94
CA ILE A 14 -13.08 14.26 7.67
C ILE A 14 -14.33 13.38 7.49
N ASN A 15 -14.29 12.12 7.96
CA ASN A 15 -15.42 11.18 8.02
C ASN A 15 -15.08 10.00 8.96
N GLU A 16 -16.02 9.08 9.18
CA GLU A 16 -15.86 7.89 10.05
C GLU A 16 -14.86 6.84 9.53
N HIS A 17 -14.30 7.04 8.34
CA HIS A 17 -13.31 6.16 7.72
C HIS A 17 -11.93 6.83 7.62
N THR A 18 -11.70 7.94 8.32
CA THR A 18 -10.36 8.50 8.45
C THR A 18 -9.45 7.53 9.21
N ILE A 19 -8.16 7.67 8.96
CA ILE A 19 -7.14 6.91 9.67
C ILE A 19 -7.19 7.27 11.16
N ASP A 20 -7.13 6.26 12.03
CA ASP A 20 -7.19 6.47 13.48
C ASP A 20 -6.03 7.38 13.94
N ASP A 21 -6.29 8.26 14.91
CA ASP A 21 -5.30 9.19 15.48
C ASP A 21 -4.01 8.49 15.91
N GLU A 22 -4.13 7.31 16.53
CA GLU A 22 -2.98 6.52 16.99
C GLU A 22 -2.04 6.13 15.85
N VAL A 23 -2.60 5.89 14.66
CA VAL A 23 -1.87 5.43 13.47
C VAL A 23 -1.28 6.63 12.75
N PHE A 24 -2.05 7.72 12.67
CA PHE A 24 -1.58 8.96 12.08
C PHE A 24 -0.38 9.53 12.85
N MET A 25 -0.43 9.42 14.18
CA MET A 25 0.61 9.88 15.10
C MET A 25 1.68 8.82 15.39
N PHE A 26 1.64 7.66 14.72
CA PHE A 26 2.66 6.63 14.91
C PHE A 26 4.00 7.09 14.34
N GLU A 27 5.00 7.23 15.20
CA GLU A 27 6.38 7.53 14.82
C GLU A 27 7.21 6.23 14.85
N PRO A 28 7.52 5.63 13.68
CA PRO A 28 8.28 4.38 13.64
C PRO A 28 9.74 4.61 14.05
N SER A 29 10.31 3.66 14.79
CA SER A 29 11.75 3.65 15.06
C SER A 29 12.54 3.20 13.82
N ILE A 30 13.86 3.43 13.81
CA ILE A 30 14.73 2.96 12.72
C ILE A 30 14.63 1.45 12.50
N ASP A 31 14.50 0.66 13.57
CA ASP A 31 14.36 -0.80 13.48
C ASP A 31 12.93 -1.24 13.08
N ASP A 32 11.94 -0.34 13.11
CA ASP A 32 10.63 -0.59 12.50
C ASP A 32 10.68 -0.37 10.99
N VAL A 33 11.42 0.66 10.56
CA VAL A 33 11.57 1.05 9.17
C VAL A 33 12.48 0.10 8.39
N TYR A 34 13.57 -0.36 9.00
CA TYR A 34 14.55 -1.26 8.38
C TYR A 34 14.71 -2.55 9.17
N ASP A 35 14.35 -3.67 8.56
CA ASP A 35 14.64 -4.99 9.11
C ASP A 35 16.00 -5.48 8.60
N LYS A 36 16.99 -5.46 9.50
CA LYS A 36 18.37 -5.87 9.24
C LYS A 36 18.50 -7.36 8.88
N ASN A 37 17.58 -8.22 9.35
CA ASN A 37 17.65 -9.66 9.11
C ASN A 37 17.18 -10.02 7.70
N THR A 38 16.13 -9.34 7.24
CA THR A 38 15.53 -9.58 5.92
C THR A 38 16.00 -8.59 4.86
N ASN A 39 16.76 -7.57 5.26
CA ASN A 39 17.17 -6.43 4.43
C ASN A 39 15.96 -5.74 3.76
N LEU A 40 14.83 -5.67 4.48
CA LEU A 40 13.59 -5.07 4.00
C LEU A 40 13.41 -3.67 4.57
N ARG A 41 12.93 -2.77 3.71
CA ARG A 41 12.52 -1.41 4.06
C ARG A 41 11.01 -1.30 4.06
N PHE A 42 10.42 -1.11 5.23
CA PHE A 42 9.00 -0.85 5.40
C PHE A 42 8.72 0.64 5.23
N ILE A 43 7.65 0.99 4.51
CA ILE A 43 7.26 2.39 4.26
C ILE A 43 6.07 2.71 5.16
N PHE A 44 6.31 3.54 6.18
CA PHE A 44 5.30 4.05 7.10
C PHE A 44 4.90 5.48 6.73
N HIS A 45 3.75 5.90 7.24
CA HIS A 45 3.36 7.31 7.22
C HIS A 45 4.38 8.16 7.98
N ASN A 46 4.59 9.41 7.56
CA ASN A 46 5.53 10.36 8.18
C ASN A 46 6.99 9.90 8.32
N THR A 47 7.41 8.86 7.60
CA THR A 47 8.83 8.47 7.53
C THR A 47 9.52 9.22 6.41
N PHE A 48 10.61 9.91 6.74
CA PHE A 48 11.41 10.61 5.74
C PHE A 48 12.06 9.63 4.76
N ILE A 49 12.12 10.07 3.51
CA ILE A 49 12.90 9.41 2.47
C ILE A 49 14.37 9.83 2.67
N THR A 50 15.27 8.88 2.55
CA THR A 50 16.73 9.10 2.62
C THR A 50 17.25 9.79 1.36
N SER A 51 18.43 10.41 1.43
CA SER A 51 19.02 11.07 0.27
C SER A 51 19.30 10.08 -0.88
N GLU A 52 19.67 8.84 -0.56
CA GLU A 52 19.86 7.77 -1.55
C GLU A 52 18.56 7.39 -2.24
N GLU A 53 17.47 7.24 -1.48
CA GLU A 53 16.14 6.97 -2.03
C GLU A 53 15.64 8.15 -2.89
N GLU A 54 15.89 9.40 -2.50
CA GLU A 54 15.57 10.60 -3.29
C GLU A 54 16.31 10.61 -4.64
N ILE A 55 17.61 10.29 -4.63
CA ILE A 55 18.43 10.16 -5.84
C ILE A 55 17.85 9.07 -6.74
N ALA A 56 17.58 7.88 -6.19
CA ALA A 56 17.03 6.76 -6.95
C ALA A 56 15.66 7.08 -7.58
N ILE A 57 14.77 7.76 -6.84
CA ILE A 57 13.48 8.23 -7.36
C ILE A 57 13.69 9.22 -8.51
N SER A 58 14.62 10.17 -8.35
CA SER A 58 14.94 11.17 -9.38
C SER A 58 15.49 10.53 -10.66
N GLU A 59 16.40 9.57 -10.54
CA GLU A 59 16.96 8.83 -11.67
C GLU A 59 15.92 7.95 -12.36
N PHE A 60 15.10 7.25 -11.58
CA PHE A 60 14.03 6.42 -12.13
C PHE A 60 12.98 7.26 -12.87
N ARG A 61 12.65 8.46 -12.38
CA ARG A 61 11.80 9.42 -13.10
C ARG A 61 12.38 9.79 -14.48
N LYS A 62 13.70 10.02 -14.57
CA LYS A 62 14.37 10.29 -15.85
C LYS A 62 14.28 9.06 -16.77
N TYR A 63 14.50 7.87 -16.21
CA TYR A 63 14.41 6.59 -16.91
C TYR A 63 13.00 6.34 -17.50
N CYS A 64 11.92 6.63 -16.76
CA CYS A 64 10.56 6.48 -17.27
C CYS A 64 10.21 7.51 -18.35
N LYS A 65 10.66 8.77 -18.19
CA LYS A 65 10.43 9.83 -19.18
C LYS A 65 11.06 9.52 -20.53
N SER A 66 12.28 8.98 -20.55
CA SER A 66 12.96 8.61 -21.80
C SER A 66 12.27 7.48 -22.56
N ARG A 67 11.40 6.70 -21.90
CA ARG A 67 10.63 5.60 -22.48
C ARG A 67 9.14 5.92 -22.67
N CYS A 68 8.77 7.20 -22.64
CA CYS A 68 7.43 7.69 -22.96
C CYS A 68 6.29 7.10 -22.10
N LEU A 69 6.57 6.61 -20.87
CA LEU A 69 5.48 6.16 -19.99
C LEU A 69 4.72 7.39 -19.49
N LYS A 70 3.48 7.57 -19.94
CA LYS A 70 2.56 8.61 -19.44
C LYS A 70 2.05 8.19 -18.08
N ILE A 71 2.86 8.45 -17.06
CA ILE A 71 2.53 8.12 -15.68
C ILE A 71 1.68 9.24 -15.09
N ASN A 72 0.58 8.88 -14.41
CA ASN A 72 -0.13 9.85 -13.58
C ASN A 72 0.77 10.23 -12.40
N LYS A 73 1.23 11.49 -12.40
CA LYS A 73 2.22 12.02 -11.47
C LYS A 73 1.81 11.82 -10.00
N ILE A 74 0.54 12.09 -9.66
CA ILE A 74 0.07 12.05 -8.27
C ILE A 74 0.17 10.63 -7.69
N TYR A 75 -0.26 9.63 -8.45
CA TYR A 75 -0.23 8.22 -8.00
C TYR A 75 1.19 7.67 -7.96
N PHE A 76 2.06 8.13 -8.86
CA PHE A 76 3.42 7.62 -8.94
C PHE A 76 4.33 8.17 -7.85
N GLU A 77 4.19 9.43 -7.45
CA GLU A 77 5.12 10.00 -6.48
C GLU A 77 5.05 9.29 -5.12
N ASN A 78 3.86 8.89 -4.69
CA ASN A 78 3.66 8.19 -3.40
C ASN A 78 4.06 6.70 -3.47
N GLU A 79 3.97 6.08 -4.65
CA GLU A 79 4.17 4.63 -4.81
C GLU A 79 5.53 4.27 -5.43
N CYS A 80 6.26 5.23 -6.00
CA CYS A 80 7.52 5.02 -6.73
C CYS A 80 8.53 4.22 -5.90
N LEU A 81 8.69 4.59 -4.64
CA LEU A 81 9.65 3.93 -3.75
C LEU A 81 9.26 2.46 -3.49
N ARG A 82 7.96 2.15 -3.43
CA ARG A 82 7.46 0.77 -3.26
C ARG A 82 7.85 -0.11 -4.45
N TYR A 83 7.74 0.42 -5.67
CA TYR A 83 8.15 -0.31 -6.88
C TYR A 83 9.66 -0.49 -6.96
N LEU A 84 10.44 0.54 -6.60
CA LEU A 84 11.90 0.45 -6.56
C LEU A 84 12.37 -0.64 -5.59
N TYR A 85 11.84 -0.66 -4.36
CA TYR A 85 12.17 -1.72 -3.40
C TYR A 85 11.72 -3.10 -3.88
N SER A 86 10.52 -3.23 -4.45
CA SER A 86 10.01 -4.49 -5.00
C SER A 86 10.87 -5.02 -6.16
N ALA A 87 11.47 -4.11 -6.92
CA ALA A 87 12.36 -4.42 -8.04
C ALA A 87 13.84 -4.50 -7.65
N GLN A 88 14.19 -4.34 -6.37
CA GLN A 88 15.58 -4.24 -5.90
C GLN A 88 16.38 -3.17 -6.68
N PHE A 89 15.72 -2.04 -6.97
CA PHE A 89 16.25 -0.91 -7.72
C PHE A 89 16.64 -1.21 -9.19
N ASP A 90 16.23 -2.36 -9.75
CA ASP A 90 16.26 -2.57 -11.20
C ASP A 90 15.16 -1.72 -11.87
N PHE A 91 15.57 -0.67 -12.59
CA PHE A 91 14.65 0.27 -13.22
C PHE A 91 13.80 -0.37 -14.33
N SER A 92 14.33 -1.35 -15.05
CA SER A 92 13.55 -2.05 -16.07
C SER A 92 12.44 -2.86 -15.42
N LYS A 93 12.79 -3.63 -14.38
CA LYS A 93 11.83 -4.42 -13.62
C LYS A 93 10.80 -3.55 -12.90
N ALA A 94 11.22 -2.44 -12.29
CA ALA A 94 10.31 -1.50 -11.64
C ALA A 94 9.30 -0.90 -12.62
N MET A 95 9.75 -0.54 -13.83
CA MET A 95 8.88 -0.02 -14.87
C MET A 95 7.86 -1.07 -15.35
N GLU A 96 8.27 -2.33 -15.50
CA GLU A 96 7.34 -3.42 -15.83
C GLU A 96 6.32 -3.66 -14.70
N LEU A 97 6.73 -3.65 -13.43
CA LEU A 97 5.79 -3.78 -12.30
C LEU A 97 4.72 -2.67 -12.31
N ILE A 98 5.12 -1.44 -12.61
CA ILE A 98 4.20 -0.31 -12.73
C ILE A 98 3.24 -0.50 -13.90
N LYS A 99 3.77 -0.93 -15.05
CA LYS A 99 2.95 -1.21 -16.23
C LYS A 99 1.93 -2.31 -15.95
N SER A 100 2.35 -3.42 -15.34
CA SER A 100 1.45 -4.51 -14.94
C SER A 100 0.40 -4.05 -13.93
N ASN A 101 0.77 -3.20 -12.96
CA ASN A 101 -0.22 -2.63 -12.04
C ASN A 101 -1.26 -1.77 -12.76
N TYR A 102 -0.82 -0.96 -13.73
CA TYR A 102 -1.71 -0.11 -14.52
C TYR A 102 -2.63 -0.91 -15.44
N GLU A 103 -2.08 -1.92 -16.12
CA GLU A 103 -2.85 -2.87 -16.94
C GLU A 103 -3.91 -3.60 -16.10
N PHE A 104 -3.55 -4.03 -14.89
CA PHE A 104 -4.51 -4.63 -13.96
C PHE A 104 -5.62 -3.65 -13.56
N ARG A 105 -5.28 -2.39 -13.23
CA ARG A 105 -6.25 -1.34 -12.89
C ARG A 105 -7.23 -1.02 -14.02
N LEU A 106 -6.80 -1.19 -15.27
CA LEU A 106 -7.62 -1.00 -16.46
C LEU A 106 -8.31 -2.29 -16.96
N SER A 107 -8.03 -3.43 -16.33
CA SER A 107 -8.61 -4.71 -16.72
C SER A 107 -10.11 -4.78 -16.40
N SER A 108 -10.80 -5.75 -16.99
CA SER A 108 -12.23 -6.02 -16.74
C SER A 108 -12.54 -6.51 -15.32
N ILE A 109 -11.52 -6.77 -14.50
CA ILE A 109 -11.68 -7.16 -13.09
C ILE A 109 -12.14 -5.96 -12.24
N LEU A 110 -11.76 -4.74 -12.63
CA LEU A 110 -12.08 -3.50 -11.91
C LEU A 110 -13.06 -2.63 -12.71
N PRO A 111 -13.94 -1.86 -12.06
CA PRO A 111 -14.10 -1.72 -10.61
C PRO A 111 -14.91 -2.86 -9.98
N ILE A 112 -14.46 -3.33 -8.81
CA ILE A 112 -15.22 -4.26 -7.97
C ILE A 112 -16.31 -3.47 -7.26
N LYS A 113 -17.56 -3.95 -7.29
CA LYS A 113 -18.68 -3.37 -6.54
C LYS A 113 -18.90 -4.16 -5.26
N GLU A 114 -19.46 -3.50 -4.24
CA GLU A 114 -19.77 -4.13 -2.95
C GLU A 114 -20.58 -5.43 -3.12
N LYS A 115 -21.59 -5.42 -4.00
CA LYS A 115 -22.42 -6.60 -4.31
C LYS A 115 -21.63 -7.81 -4.80
N ASP A 116 -20.43 -7.60 -5.37
CA ASP A 116 -19.60 -8.66 -5.91
C ASP A 116 -18.83 -9.40 -4.78
N VAL A 117 -18.72 -8.78 -3.60
CA VAL A 117 -17.87 -9.28 -2.49
C VAL A 117 -18.57 -9.42 -1.14
N ILE A 118 -19.67 -8.69 -0.92
CA ILE A 118 -20.34 -8.58 0.39
C ILE A 118 -20.75 -9.94 0.96
N PHE A 119 -21.18 -10.87 0.10
CA PHE A 119 -21.52 -12.22 0.50
C PHE A 119 -20.33 -12.96 1.14
N TYR A 120 -19.14 -12.82 0.57
CA TYR A 120 -17.91 -13.47 1.06
C TYR A 120 -17.39 -12.79 2.33
N ILE A 121 -17.45 -11.46 2.37
CA ILE A 121 -17.11 -10.66 3.55
C ILE A 121 -18.01 -11.05 4.73
N ASN A 122 -19.34 -11.11 4.53
CA ASN A 122 -20.30 -11.50 5.57
C ASN A 122 -20.16 -12.96 6.01
N LYS A 123 -19.65 -13.83 5.13
CA LYS A 123 -19.28 -15.20 5.52
C LYS A 123 -18.00 -15.25 6.36
N GLY A 124 -17.25 -14.16 6.51
CA GLY A 124 -15.98 -14.13 7.20
C GLY A 124 -14.89 -14.91 6.47
N VAL A 125 -14.91 -14.87 5.12
CA VAL A 125 -13.81 -15.38 4.28
C VAL A 125 -12.55 -14.56 4.54
N MET A 126 -12.71 -13.24 4.61
CA MET A 126 -11.64 -12.29 4.86
C MET A 126 -12.18 -11.08 5.62
N TYR A 127 -11.42 -10.55 6.56
CA TYR A 127 -11.79 -9.34 7.31
C TYR A 127 -10.57 -8.65 7.91
N TRP A 128 -10.69 -7.35 8.15
CA TRP A 128 -9.73 -6.56 8.92
C TRP A 128 -9.95 -6.79 10.42
N HIS A 129 -8.92 -7.24 11.13
CA HIS A 129 -8.98 -7.54 12.57
C HIS A 129 -8.45 -6.40 13.45
N GLY A 130 -8.18 -5.24 12.85
CA GLY A 130 -7.54 -4.11 13.51
C GLY A 130 -6.07 -3.98 13.09
N ARG A 131 -5.20 -3.64 14.05
CA ARG A 131 -3.81 -3.29 13.78
C ARG A 131 -2.87 -3.98 14.75
N ASP A 132 -1.63 -4.18 14.32
CA ASP A 132 -0.58 -4.70 15.19
C ASP A 132 0.08 -3.61 16.03
N LYS A 133 1.08 -4.00 16.84
CA LYS A 133 1.84 -3.08 17.72
C LYS A 133 2.60 -1.97 16.97
N LYS A 134 2.77 -2.10 15.65
CA LYS A 134 3.41 -1.12 14.77
C LYS A 134 2.37 -0.38 13.91
N CYS A 135 1.11 -0.40 14.31
CA CYS A 135 -0.03 0.22 13.62
C CYS A 135 -0.29 -0.29 12.18
N ARG A 136 0.28 -1.44 11.80
CA ARG A 136 0.05 -2.05 10.48
C ARG A 136 -1.29 -2.77 10.48
N PRO A 137 -2.11 -2.65 9.43
CA PRO A 137 -3.41 -3.29 9.38
C PRO A 137 -3.26 -4.82 9.30
N ILE A 138 -4.06 -5.54 10.09
CA ILE A 138 -4.06 -7.01 10.15
C ILE A 138 -5.23 -7.53 9.33
N LEU A 139 -4.91 -8.22 8.24
CA LEU A 139 -5.87 -8.95 7.44
C LEU A 139 -5.93 -10.41 7.87
N ILE A 140 -7.12 -10.91 8.19
CA ILE A 140 -7.35 -12.32 8.49
C ILE A 140 -8.04 -12.97 7.30
N ILE A 141 -7.51 -14.12 6.87
CA ILE A 141 -8.05 -14.94 5.79
C ILE A 141 -8.40 -16.33 6.34
N ASN A 142 -9.66 -16.75 6.22
CA ASN A 142 -10.10 -18.06 6.65
C ASN A 142 -9.97 -19.08 5.51
N LEU A 143 -8.86 -19.83 5.49
CA LEU A 143 -8.55 -20.78 4.41
C LEU A 143 -9.63 -21.85 4.19
N PHE A 144 -10.32 -22.31 5.25
CA PHE A 144 -11.40 -23.29 5.13
C PHE A 144 -12.62 -22.76 4.38
N LYS A 145 -12.87 -21.45 4.45
CA LYS A 145 -13.97 -20.80 3.72
C LYS A 145 -13.57 -20.39 2.30
N VAL A 146 -12.27 -20.34 2.05
CA VAL A 146 -11.66 -19.93 0.80
C VAL A 146 -11.63 -21.07 -0.21
N GLU A 147 -11.42 -22.32 0.22
CA GLU A 147 -11.42 -23.53 -0.63
C GLU A 147 -12.70 -23.69 -1.48
N LEU A 148 -13.80 -23.05 -1.08
CA LEU A 148 -15.10 -23.09 -1.75
C LEU A 148 -15.28 -21.98 -2.81
N LEU A 149 -14.25 -21.20 -3.11
CA LEU A 149 -14.33 -20.03 -3.99
C LEU A 149 -13.76 -20.29 -5.38
N SER A 150 -14.27 -19.58 -6.39
CA SER A 150 -13.66 -19.57 -7.72
C SER A 150 -12.42 -18.68 -7.75
N MET A 151 -11.43 -19.01 -8.60
CA MET A 151 -10.18 -18.24 -8.78
C MET A 151 -10.40 -16.73 -9.00
N MET A 152 -11.51 -16.34 -9.63
CA MET A 152 -11.85 -14.93 -9.84
C MET A 152 -12.15 -14.20 -8.52
N ILE A 153 -12.82 -14.87 -7.58
CA ILE A 153 -13.15 -14.32 -6.27
C ILE A 153 -11.89 -14.21 -5.41
N TYR A 154 -10.93 -15.13 -5.54
CA TYR A 154 -9.63 -15.01 -4.88
C TYR A 154 -8.92 -13.71 -5.27
N LEU A 155 -8.84 -13.41 -6.57
CA LEU A 155 -8.21 -12.18 -7.06
C LEU A 155 -8.96 -10.95 -6.53
N ILE A 156 -10.28 -10.95 -6.63
CA ILE A 156 -11.12 -9.85 -6.14
C ILE A 156 -10.91 -9.58 -4.64
N ILE A 157 -10.86 -10.63 -3.83
CA ILE A 157 -10.66 -10.55 -2.38
C ILE A 157 -9.22 -10.10 -2.06
N PHE A 158 -8.21 -10.65 -2.72
CA PHE A 158 -6.81 -10.33 -2.43
C PHE A 158 -6.41 -8.90 -2.83
N PHE A 159 -7.10 -8.30 -3.81
CA PHE A 159 -6.81 -6.94 -4.32
C PHE A 159 -7.72 -5.84 -3.75
N LEU A 160 -8.63 -6.17 -2.81
CA LEU A 160 -9.32 -5.19 -1.97
C LEU A 160 -8.45 -4.67 -0.79
N VAL A 161 -7.20 -5.13 -0.71
CA VAL A 161 -6.22 -4.90 0.36
C VAL A 161 -5.14 -3.93 -0.10
#